data_AF-A0A4V2A679-F1
#
_entry.id   AF-A0A4V2A679-F1
#
_cell.length_a   1.000
_cell.length_b   1.000
_cell.length_c   1.000
_cell.angle_alpha   90.00
_cell.angle_beta   90.00
_cell.angle_gamma   90.00
#
_symmetry.space_group_name_H-M   'P 1'
#
loop_
_entity.id
_entity.type
_entity.pdbx_description
1 polymer ?
#
loop_
_entity_poly.entity_id
_entity_poly.type
_entity_poly.pdbx_seq_one_letter_code
_entity_poly.pdbx_strand_id
1 'polypeptide(L)'
;MLKICKPVFYIALIFETIFTPSCSSEKRTYQYIETSTKTNGLTTAAVERKPMAIMAGSDSAAYLEAFTQFSLGKKFYADEYKKSGALSGNPISFKLINEKGVDIAAVVSFSNKVALETAIIRRVALLKVSDN
;
A
#
# COMPACT_ATOMS: atom_id res chain seq x y z
N MET A 1 -63.94 42.05 -7.74
CA MET A 1 -63.64 42.94 -6.61
C MET A 1 -62.18 42.73 -6.20
N LEU A 2 -61.35 43.74 -6.45
CA LEU A 2 -59.94 43.82 -6.04
C LEU A 2 -59.85 44.04 -4.51
N LYS A 3 -58.96 43.32 -3.83
CA LYS A 3 -58.23 43.85 -2.67
C LYS A 3 -56.75 43.55 -2.84
N ILE A 4 -56.01 44.59 -3.21
CA ILE A 4 -54.56 44.65 -3.19
C ILE A 4 -54.17 45.12 -1.78
N CYS A 5 -53.22 44.44 -1.13
CA CYS A 5 -52.30 45.08 -0.20
C CYS A 5 -50.92 44.43 -0.37
N LYS A 6 -49.92 45.24 -0.74
CA LYS A 6 -48.52 44.84 -0.99
C LYS A 6 -47.72 44.82 0.35
N PRO A 7 -46.38 44.80 0.35
CA PRO A 7 -45.51 43.63 0.27
C PRO A 7 -44.60 43.53 1.51
N VAL A 8 -44.12 42.35 1.88
CA VAL A 8 -42.95 42.24 2.77
C VAL A 8 -41.97 41.26 2.15
N PHE A 9 -40.91 41.84 1.59
CA PHE A 9 -39.63 41.20 1.29
C PHE A 9 -38.98 40.69 2.58
N TYR A 10 -38.00 39.79 2.42
CA TYR A 10 -37.11 39.19 3.45
C TYR A 10 -37.71 37.93 4.08
N ILE A 11 -37.07 36.75 4.07
CA ILE A 11 -35.62 36.45 4.09
C ILE A 11 -35.37 35.20 3.23
N ALA A 12 -34.39 35.30 2.34
CA ALA A 12 -33.77 34.15 1.69
C ALA A 12 -33.09 33.29 2.77
N LEU A 13 -33.67 32.13 3.08
CA LEU A 13 -32.99 31.10 3.87
C LEU A 13 -32.25 30.20 2.89
N ILE A 14 -31.02 30.62 2.60
CA ILE A 14 -30.00 29.86 1.88
C ILE A 14 -29.80 28.57 2.67
N PHE A 15 -30.34 27.47 2.16
CA PHE A 15 -29.96 26.14 2.63
C PHE A 15 -28.57 25.88 2.05
N GLU A 16 -27.54 26.32 2.78
CA GLU A 16 -26.17 25.95 2.48
C GLU A 16 -26.06 24.43 2.54
N THR A 17 -26.04 23.82 1.36
CA THR A 17 -25.48 22.50 1.16
C THR A 17 -24.00 22.58 1.50
N ILE A 18 -23.67 22.37 2.77
CA ILE A 18 -22.32 22.08 3.22
C ILE A 18 -21.94 20.72 2.63
N PHE A 19 -21.53 20.72 1.36
CA PHE A 19 -20.88 19.59 0.73
C PHE A 19 -19.47 19.54 1.29
N THR A 20 -19.33 19.01 2.50
CA THR A 20 -18.01 18.61 2.99
C THR A 20 -17.51 17.53 2.04
N PRO A 21 -16.34 17.66 1.38
CA PRO A 21 -15.69 16.51 0.79
C PRO A 21 -15.29 15.61 1.97
N SER A 22 -16.17 14.68 2.32
CA SER A 22 -15.80 13.57 3.18
C SER A 22 -14.70 12.83 2.45
N CYS A 23 -13.45 13.03 2.90
CA CYS A 23 -12.30 12.26 2.46
C CYS A 23 -12.41 10.84 3.03
N SER A 24 -13.51 10.16 2.74
CA SER A 24 -13.58 8.71 2.76
C SER A 24 -12.88 8.27 1.49
N SER A 25 -11.55 8.18 1.52
CA SER A 25 -10.84 7.47 0.46
C SER A 25 -11.30 6.01 0.56
N GLU A 26 -12.24 5.62 -0.29
CA GLU A 26 -12.65 4.22 -0.40
C GLU A 26 -11.39 3.37 -0.56
N LYS A 27 -11.22 2.39 0.32
CA LYS A 27 -10.08 1.50 0.27
C LYS A 27 -10.27 0.56 -0.91
N ARG A 28 -9.31 0.55 -1.83
CA ARG A 28 -9.22 -0.41 -2.92
C ARG A 28 -8.41 -1.62 -2.46
N THR A 29 -8.71 -2.77 -3.04
CA THR A 29 -8.00 -4.02 -2.77
C THR A 29 -6.97 -4.28 -3.86
N TYR A 30 -5.74 -4.58 -3.44
CA TYR A 30 -4.61 -4.93 -4.28
C TYR A 30 -4.11 -6.32 -3.90
N GLN A 31 -3.46 -7.01 -4.83
CA GLN A 31 -2.78 -8.27 -4.55
C GLN A 31 -1.26 -8.08 -4.59
N TYR A 32 -0.63 -8.28 -3.44
CA TYR A 32 0.82 -8.39 -3.31
C TYR A 32 1.26 -9.82 -3.59
N ILE A 33 2.18 -9.99 -4.55
CA ILE A 33 2.73 -11.29 -4.91
C ILE A 33 4.25 -11.20 -4.85
N GLU A 34 4.85 -11.85 -3.86
CA GLU A 34 6.30 -11.90 -3.69
C GLU A 34 6.89 -13.08 -4.45
N THR A 35 7.98 -12.86 -5.18
CA THR A 35 8.84 -13.94 -5.67
C THR A 35 10.00 -14.12 -4.70
N SER A 36 10.23 -15.34 -4.22
CA SER A 36 11.33 -15.64 -3.29
C SER A 36 12.14 -16.85 -3.72
N THR A 37 13.36 -17.00 -3.20
CA THR A 37 14.14 -18.22 -3.40
C THR A 37 13.48 -19.42 -2.71
N LYS A 38 13.52 -20.58 -3.35
CA LYS A 38 13.17 -21.87 -2.76
C LYS A 38 14.30 -22.84 -3.03
N THR A 39 14.85 -23.41 -1.96
CA THR A 39 15.95 -24.37 -2.04
C THR A 39 15.45 -25.76 -1.65
N ASN A 40 15.82 -26.79 -2.43
CA ASN A 40 15.51 -28.20 -2.17
C ASN A 40 16.76 -29.02 -1.79
N GLY A 41 17.77 -28.37 -1.22
CA GLY A 41 19.07 -28.96 -0.85
C GLY A 41 20.10 -28.96 -1.98
N LEU A 42 19.69 -29.21 -3.23
CA LEU A 42 20.59 -29.31 -4.38
C LEU A 42 20.54 -28.09 -5.31
N THR A 43 19.37 -27.46 -5.42
CA THR A 43 19.12 -26.34 -6.33
C THR A 43 18.34 -25.23 -5.63
N THR A 44 18.50 -24.01 -6.13
CA THR A 44 17.72 -22.84 -5.70
C THR A 44 16.97 -22.29 -6.89
N ALA A 45 15.66 -22.14 -6.77
CA ALA A 45 14.78 -21.60 -7.81
C ALA A 45 13.99 -20.39 -7.30
N ALA A 46 13.60 -19.49 -8.19
CA ALA A 46 12.67 -18.42 -7.88
C ALA A 46 11.22 -18.96 -7.94
N VAL A 47 10.44 -18.71 -6.89
CA VAL A 47 9.05 -19.18 -6.78
C VAL A 47 8.16 -18.05 -6.31
N GLU A 48 7.05 -17.83 -7.00
CA GLU A 48 5.99 -16.92 -6.57
C GLU A 48 5.26 -17.48 -5.35
N ARG A 49 5.08 -16.63 -4.34
CA ARG A 49 4.30 -16.92 -3.15
C ARG A 49 2.82 -16.68 -3.40
N LYS A 50 2.00 -17.20 -2.49
CA LYS A 50 0.56 -16.95 -2.53
C LYS A 50 0.28 -15.44 -2.44
N PRO A 51 -0.69 -14.92 -3.21
CA PRO A 51 -1.07 -13.52 -3.12
C PRO A 51 -1.55 -13.15 -1.71
N MET A 52 -1.18 -11.95 -1.27
CA MET A 52 -1.65 -11.32 -0.03
C MET A 52 -2.43 -10.06 -0.37
N ALA A 53 -3.57 -9.86 0.26
CA ALA A 53 -4.39 -8.68 0.02
C ALA A 53 -3.81 -7.46 0.74
N ILE A 54 -3.73 -6.33 0.02
CA ILE A 54 -3.41 -5.01 0.57
C ILE A 54 -4.62 -4.11 0.36
N MET A 55 -5.05 -3.41 1.39
CA MET A 55 -6.13 -2.42 1.30
C MET A 55 -5.58 -1.01 1.44
N ALA A 56 -5.75 -0.16 0.42
CA ALA A 56 -5.21 1.19 0.43
C ALA A 56 -6.11 2.18 -0.31
N GLY A 57 -6.06 3.46 0.08
CA GLY A 57 -6.84 4.52 -0.56
C GLY A 57 -6.27 5.02 -1.90
N SER A 58 -5.08 4.58 -2.29
CA SER A 58 -4.43 4.95 -3.55
C SER A 58 -3.34 3.96 -3.95
N ASP A 59 -2.95 3.99 -5.22
CA ASP A 59 -1.86 3.17 -5.77
C ASP A 59 -0.52 3.45 -5.07
N SER A 60 -0.24 4.71 -4.75
CA SER A 60 0.97 5.10 -4.02
C SER A 60 0.99 4.53 -2.60
N ALA A 61 -0.15 4.56 -1.90
CA ALA A 61 -0.26 3.97 -0.57
C ALA A 61 -0.14 2.44 -0.60
N ALA A 62 -0.77 1.78 -1.58
CA ALA A 62 -0.63 0.33 -1.79
C ALA A 62 0.81 -0.06 -2.10
N TYR A 63 1.50 0.73 -2.93
CA TYR A 63 2.90 0.53 -3.26
C TYR A 63 3.82 0.62 -2.06
N LEU A 64 3.65 1.65 -1.21
CA LEU A 64 4.47 1.82 -0.02
C LEU A 64 4.27 0.68 0.99
N GLU A 65 3.04 0.17 1.12
CA GLU A 65 2.76 -1.02 1.93
C GLU A 65 3.45 -2.25 1.34
N ALA A 66 3.29 -2.52 0.03
CA ALA A 66 3.96 -3.62 -0.65
C ALA A 66 5.49 -3.55 -0.53
N PHE A 67 6.07 -2.38 -0.71
CA PHE A 67 7.50 -2.14 -0.57
C PHE A 67 8.00 -2.34 0.88
N THR A 68 7.17 -1.97 1.86
CA THR A 68 7.45 -2.24 3.28
C THR A 68 7.47 -3.73 3.56
N GLN A 69 6.48 -4.48 3.08
CA GLN A 69 6.43 -5.95 3.23
C GLN A 69 7.64 -6.62 2.60
N PHE A 70 8.00 -6.23 1.37
CA PHE A 70 9.18 -6.74 0.68
C PHE A 70 10.48 -6.44 1.46
N SER A 71 10.63 -5.20 1.95
CA SER A 71 11.80 -4.79 2.74
C SER A 71 11.92 -5.56 4.06
N LEU A 72 10.78 -5.80 4.74
CA LEU A 72 10.72 -6.63 5.94
C LEU A 72 11.13 -8.07 5.64
N GLY A 73 10.59 -8.68 4.59
CA GLY A 73 10.97 -10.03 4.17
C GLY A 73 12.47 -10.16 3.89
N LYS A 74 13.06 -9.18 3.19
CA LYS A 74 14.51 -9.10 2.94
C LYS A 74 15.30 -9.07 4.24
N LYS A 75 14.88 -8.25 5.20
CA LYS A 75 15.53 -8.15 6.50
C LYS A 75 15.41 -9.44 7.31
N PHE A 76 14.20 -10.00 7.43
CA PHE A 76 13.98 -11.24 8.15
C PHE A 76 14.83 -12.37 7.56
N TYR A 77 14.89 -12.48 6.23
CA TYR A 77 15.78 -13.43 5.59
C TYR A 77 17.26 -13.19 5.95
N ALA A 78 17.73 -11.95 5.88
CA ALA A 78 19.12 -11.62 6.21
C ALA A 78 19.47 -11.91 7.68
N ASP A 79 18.54 -11.65 8.60
CA ASP A 79 18.73 -11.92 10.03
C ASP A 79 18.72 -13.44 10.29
N GLU A 80 17.80 -14.20 9.68
CA GLU A 80 17.74 -15.65 9.78
C GLU A 80 18.93 -16.35 9.11
N TYR A 81 19.41 -15.83 7.98
CA TYR A 81 20.61 -16.33 7.31
C TYR A 81 21.84 -16.21 8.20
N LYS A 82 22.00 -15.09 8.93
CA LYS A 82 23.10 -14.92 9.90
C LYS A 82 23.03 -15.91 11.06
N LYS A 83 21.83 -16.31 11.48
CA LYS A 83 21.61 -17.26 12.58
C LYS A 83 21.81 -18.72 12.15
N SER A 84 21.28 -19.10 11.00
CA SER A 84 21.08 -20.50 10.60
C SER A 84 21.73 -20.89 9.27
N GLY A 85 22.18 -19.93 8.47
CA GLY A 85 22.65 -20.18 7.11
C GLY A 85 21.54 -20.49 6.09
N ALA A 86 20.26 -20.22 6.40
CA ALA A 86 19.13 -20.55 5.55
C ALA A 86 19.24 -20.00 4.11
N LEU A 87 19.24 -20.89 3.11
CA LEU A 87 19.35 -20.51 1.69
C LEU A 87 17.98 -20.25 1.01
N SER A 88 16.90 -20.68 1.66
CA SER A 88 15.54 -20.58 1.13
C SER A 88 14.80 -19.38 1.74
N GLY A 89 13.92 -18.77 0.95
CA GLY A 89 12.98 -17.76 1.40
C GLY A 89 13.41 -16.31 1.20
N ASN A 90 14.55 -16.04 0.55
CA ASN A 90 15.00 -14.68 0.24
C ASN A 90 14.05 -14.04 -0.77
N PRO A 91 13.37 -12.93 -0.44
CA PRO A 91 12.58 -12.20 -1.44
C PRO A 91 13.47 -11.71 -2.58
N ILE A 92 13.03 -11.82 -3.82
CA ILE A 92 13.77 -11.41 -5.02
C ILE A 92 13.11 -10.18 -5.63
N SER A 93 11.80 -10.25 -5.80
CA SER A 93 10.96 -9.19 -6.37
C SER A 93 9.53 -9.32 -5.85
N PHE A 94 8.71 -8.32 -6.13
CA PHE A 94 7.27 -8.39 -5.89
C PHE A 94 6.49 -7.78 -7.05
N LYS A 95 5.24 -8.22 -7.20
CA LYS A 95 4.23 -7.61 -8.05
C LYS A 95 3.14 -7.00 -7.18
N LEU A 96 2.50 -5.96 -7.69
CA LEU A 96 1.36 -5.33 -7.03
C LEU A 96 0.21 -5.22 -8.02
N ILE A 97 -0.74 -6.15 -7.95
CA ILE A 97 -1.85 -6.22 -8.88
C ILE A 97 -3.01 -5.37 -8.37
N ASN A 98 -3.46 -4.39 -9.17
CA ASN A 98 -4.63 -3.58 -8.83
C ASN A 98 -5.96 -4.29 -9.19
N GLU A 99 -7.09 -3.65 -8.91
CA GLU A 99 -8.44 -4.15 -9.23
C GLU A 99 -8.69 -4.42 -10.72
N LYS A 100 -7.88 -3.84 -11.61
CA LYS A 100 -7.94 -4.04 -13.06
C LYS A 100 -7.07 -5.21 -13.53
N GLY A 101 -6.41 -5.92 -12.62
CA GLY A 101 -5.49 -7.01 -12.95
C GLY A 101 -4.13 -6.52 -13.47
N VAL A 102 -3.80 -5.25 -13.30
CA VAL A 102 -2.54 -4.65 -13.79
C VAL A 102 -1.49 -4.65 -12.69
N ASP A 103 -0.28 -5.12 -13.00
CA ASP A 103 0.87 -4.95 -12.11
C ASP A 103 1.35 -3.50 -12.14
N ILE A 104 1.11 -2.80 -11.03
CA ILE A 104 1.46 -1.39 -10.87
C ILE A 104 2.83 -1.16 -10.21
N ALA A 105 3.52 -2.20 -9.75
CA ALA A 105 4.75 -2.05 -8.96
C ALA A 105 5.85 -1.27 -9.71
N ALA A 106 5.99 -1.50 -11.02
CA ALA A 106 7.00 -0.84 -11.86
C ALA A 106 6.55 0.52 -12.41
N VAL A 107 5.24 0.76 -12.54
CA VAL A 107 4.70 1.94 -13.24
C VAL A 107 4.20 3.03 -12.30
N VAL A 108 3.95 2.70 -11.03
CA VAL A 108 3.50 3.69 -10.05
C VAL A 108 4.59 4.74 -9.79
N SER A 109 4.22 6.00 -10.00
CA SER A 109 5.08 7.16 -9.86
C SER A 109 4.39 8.23 -9.03
N PHE A 110 5.13 8.81 -8.08
CA PHE A 110 4.66 9.87 -7.20
C PHE A 110 5.87 10.65 -6.64
N SER A 111 5.67 11.93 -6.34
CA SER A 111 6.75 12.92 -6.20
C SER A 111 7.79 12.62 -5.12
N ASN A 112 7.42 11.89 -4.06
CA ASN A 112 8.27 11.59 -2.91
C ASN A 112 8.63 10.10 -2.79
N LYS A 113 8.49 9.32 -3.86
CA LYS A 113 8.74 7.86 -3.87
C LYS A 113 10.10 7.48 -3.28
N VAL A 114 11.19 8.02 -3.83
CA VAL A 114 12.56 7.70 -3.39
C VAL A 114 12.79 8.07 -1.91
N ALA A 115 12.27 9.21 -1.47
CA ALA A 115 12.41 9.65 -0.09
C ALA A 115 11.68 8.72 0.89
N LEU A 116 10.47 8.29 0.53
CA LEU A 116 9.66 7.37 1.34
C LEU A 116 10.24 5.94 1.35
N GLU A 117 10.70 5.43 0.20
CA GLU A 117 11.42 4.15 0.13
C GLU A 117 12.67 4.15 1.01
N THR A 118 13.45 5.23 0.96
CA THR A 118 14.64 5.39 1.80
C THR A 118 14.27 5.41 3.29
N ALA A 119 13.20 6.11 3.66
CA ALA A 119 12.69 6.14 5.03
C ALA A 119 12.24 4.75 5.49
N ILE A 120 11.55 3.99 4.63
CA ILE A 120 11.14 2.61 4.91
C ILE A 120 12.37 1.72 5.12
N ILE A 121 13.35 1.75 4.21
CA ILE A 121 14.59 0.96 4.34
C ILE A 121 15.30 1.26 5.67
N ARG A 122 15.45 2.55 6.01
CA ARG A 122 16.06 2.96 7.29
C ARG A 122 15.27 2.45 8.48
N ARG A 123 13.95 2.61 8.47
CA ARG A 123 13.08 2.13 9.55
C ARG A 123 13.18 0.61 9.72
N VAL A 124 13.12 -0.12 8.61
CA VAL A 124 13.23 -1.58 8.60
C VAL A 124 14.59 -2.01 9.16
N ALA A 125 15.70 -1.38 8.73
CA ALA A 125 17.04 -1.71 9.22
C ALA A 125 17.19 -1.57 10.75
N LEU A 126 16.47 -0.63 11.37
CA LEU A 126 16.50 -0.38 12.81
C LEU A 126 15.63 -1.35 13.63
N LEU A 127 14.75 -2.13 13.00
CA LEU A 127 13.94 -3.12 13.70
C LEU A 127 14.84 -4.22 14.28
N LYS A 128 14.74 -4.45 15.59
CA LYS A 128 15.30 -5.65 16.21
C LYS A 128 14.25 -6.75 16.07
N VAL A 129 14.62 -7.87 15.45
CA VAL A 129 13.76 -9.06 15.45
C VAL A 129 13.84 -9.62 16.88
N SER A 130 12.71 -9.64 17.59
CA SER A 130 12.64 -10.26 18.92
C SER A 130 12.89 -11.75 18.75
N ASP A 131 13.90 -12.27 19.44
CA ASP A 131 14.09 -13.71 19.59
C ASP A 131 12.92 -14.22 20.45
N ASN A 132 12.09 -15.08 19.87
CA ASN A 132 11.07 -15.87 20.58
C ASN A 132 11.60 -17.29 20.74
#